data_AF-A0A956MY97-F1
#
_entry.id   AF-A0A956MY97-F1
#
_cell.length_a   1.000
_cell.length_b   1.000
_cell.length_c   1.000
_cell.angle_alpha   90.00
_cell.angle_beta   90.00
_cell.angle_gamma   90.00
#
_symmetry.space_group_name_H-M   'P 1'
#
loop_
_entity.id
_entity.type
_entity.pdbx_description
1 polymer ?
#
loop_
_entity_poly.entity_id
_entity_poly.type
_entity_poly.pdbx_seq_one_letter_code
_entity_poly.pdbx_strand_id
1 'polypeptide(L)'
;GEKLEGHGFLIWDCKTLKSPEQCLINNKWGFVDVIIKDKVWINKKDIDMLEFPYIRVCLDNCGQDNIEIRQILEEIQKDKQVQRIIYKPERKMIRKVIETTDKLYNNSNDQHNDLKELLKHNLIQSKTSNDMLKIILELHDEYYKTIKNKVEFTHNNTLWRPLRIEFKKIFIYGGDKANYIDFTNTGIYSITAENANGKSSIKNAILFALFNKIDNHGFTDVLNNKSDEGYVKLEFQYGPNIFLIHRKIIRTTNSGVKSVVDFFQLLPSKKCLNGDSETHTSDLIKDMIGSYDKFIQYNILVNDLPKCDLIKSYTKSNWITCFRKVFNLDITDEYYKVNKLRETELSDEISRLT
;
A
#
# COMPACT_ATOMS: atom_id res chain seq x y z
N GLY A 1 -24.22 -13.45 2.10
CA GLY A 1 -24.86 -13.83 0.83
C GLY A 1 -26.35 -13.96 1.07
N GLU A 2 -27.13 -14.05 0.00
CA GLU A 2 -28.54 -14.42 0.11
C GLU A 2 -28.67 -15.85 0.65
N LYS A 3 -29.81 -16.16 1.30
CA LYS A 3 -30.08 -17.52 1.81
C LYS A 3 -30.14 -18.50 0.63
N LEU A 4 -29.74 -19.76 0.82
CA LEU A 4 -29.83 -20.78 -0.24
C LEU A 4 -31.28 -21.21 -0.55
N GLU A 5 -32.19 -20.95 0.40
CA GLU A 5 -33.61 -21.28 0.32
C GLU A 5 -34.46 -20.07 -0.06
N GLY A 6 -35.66 -20.34 -0.58
CA GLY A 6 -36.68 -19.32 -0.86
C GLY A 6 -36.55 -18.66 -2.24
N HIS A 7 -35.66 -19.16 -3.10
CA HIS A 7 -35.50 -18.71 -4.48
C HIS A 7 -36.44 -19.44 -5.41
N GLY A 8 -36.98 -18.75 -6.41
CA GLY A 8 -37.93 -19.31 -7.35
C GLY A 8 -38.77 -18.23 -8.02
N PHE A 9 -39.93 -18.62 -8.53
CA PHE A 9 -40.88 -17.72 -9.16
C PHE A 9 -42.30 -18.06 -8.71
N LEU A 10 -43.19 -17.09 -8.88
CA LEU A 10 -44.61 -17.27 -8.60
C LEU A 10 -45.34 -17.56 -9.92
N ILE A 11 -46.10 -18.65 -9.95
CA ILE A 11 -47.02 -18.95 -11.05
C ILE A 11 -48.40 -18.41 -10.66
N TRP A 12 -48.92 -17.51 -11.50
CA TRP A 12 -50.28 -17.01 -11.41
C TRP A 12 -51.13 -17.64 -12.51
N ASP A 13 -52.26 -18.22 -12.12
CA ASP A 13 -53.31 -18.59 -13.08
C ASP A 13 -54.20 -17.36 -13.34
N CYS A 14 -53.97 -16.70 -14.48
CA CYS A 14 -54.71 -15.51 -14.89
C CYS A 14 -56.20 -15.77 -15.15
N LYS A 15 -56.64 -17.03 -15.32
CA LYS A 15 -58.04 -17.38 -15.59
C LYS A 15 -58.81 -17.67 -14.32
N THR A 16 -58.19 -18.33 -13.35
CA THR A 16 -58.87 -18.68 -12.08
C THR A 16 -58.65 -17.67 -10.97
N LEU A 17 -57.72 -16.72 -11.14
CA LEU A 17 -57.36 -15.68 -10.16
C LEU A 17 -57.05 -16.24 -8.76
N LYS A 18 -56.63 -17.51 -8.68
CA LYS A 18 -56.20 -18.12 -7.42
C LYS A 18 -54.89 -17.50 -6.96
N SER A 19 -54.66 -17.58 -5.64
CA SER A 19 -53.40 -17.17 -5.02
C SER A 19 -52.20 -17.80 -5.74
N PRO A 20 -51.10 -17.06 -5.92
CA PRO A 20 -49.94 -17.56 -6.64
C PRO A 20 -49.39 -18.83 -6.02
N GLU A 21 -49.08 -19.79 -6.86
CA GLU A 21 -48.30 -20.95 -6.47
C GLU A 21 -46.82 -20.58 -6.49
N GLN A 22 -46.11 -20.83 -5.38
CA GLN A 22 -44.67 -20.60 -5.31
C GLN A 22 -43.92 -21.82 -5.85
N CYS A 23 -43.27 -21.64 -7.00
CA CYS A 23 -42.36 -22.63 -7.56
C CYS A 23 -40.94 -22.32 -7.11
N LEU A 24 -40.46 -23.09 -6.14
CA LEU A 24 -39.09 -22.99 -5.65
C LEU A 24 -38.13 -23.61 -6.66
N ILE A 25 -37.05 -22.89 -6.98
CA ILE A 25 -35.93 -23.41 -7.76
C ILE A 25 -34.82 -23.76 -6.78
N ASN A 26 -34.54 -25.06 -6.66
CA ASN A 26 -33.43 -25.52 -5.86
C ASN A 26 -32.11 -25.21 -6.57
N ASN A 27 -31.30 -24.33 -5.97
CA ASN A 27 -29.96 -24.04 -6.47
C ASN A 27 -28.97 -25.09 -5.97
N LYS A 28 -28.56 -25.98 -6.87
CA LYS A 28 -27.59 -27.05 -6.59
C LYS A 28 -26.14 -26.55 -6.50
N TRP A 29 -25.87 -25.31 -6.94
CA TRP A 29 -24.54 -24.70 -7.00
C TRP A 29 -24.43 -23.55 -5.99
N GLY A 30 -23.28 -23.40 -5.35
CA GLY A 30 -23.13 -22.29 -4.40
C GLY A 30 -21.77 -22.18 -3.75
N PHE A 31 -21.48 -20.99 -3.24
CA PHE A 31 -20.32 -20.74 -2.39
C PHE A 31 -20.70 -20.99 -0.93
N VAL A 32 -19.95 -21.85 -0.25
CA VAL A 32 -20.17 -22.17 1.16
C VAL A 32 -18.88 -22.04 1.95
N ASP A 33 -19.00 -21.44 3.14
CA ASP A 33 -17.90 -21.42 4.11
C ASP A 33 -17.98 -22.71 4.94
N VAL A 34 -16.91 -23.49 4.99
CA VAL A 34 -16.80 -24.62 5.94
C VAL A 34 -16.02 -24.11 7.14
N ILE A 35 -16.71 -23.89 8.25
CA ILE A 35 -16.14 -23.28 9.46
C ILE A 35 -15.73 -24.38 10.42
N ILE A 36 -14.41 -24.53 10.60
CA ILE A 36 -13.81 -25.50 11.51
C ILE A 36 -13.17 -24.74 12.67
N LYS A 37 -13.68 -24.95 13.88
CA LYS A 37 -13.16 -24.34 15.09
C LYS A 37 -12.77 -25.41 16.08
N ASP A 38 -11.56 -25.31 16.62
CA ASP A 38 -11.01 -26.31 17.56
C ASP A 38 -11.16 -27.75 16.99
N LYS A 39 -10.94 -27.90 15.68
CA LYS A 39 -11.08 -29.14 14.89
C LYS A 39 -12.50 -29.67 14.68
N VAL A 40 -13.54 -28.92 15.06
CA VAL A 40 -14.94 -29.30 14.88
C VAL A 40 -15.59 -28.45 13.79
N TRP A 41 -16.29 -29.09 12.85
CA TRP A 41 -17.08 -28.40 11.84
C TRP A 41 -18.41 -27.91 12.41
N ILE A 42 -18.60 -26.59 12.48
CA ILE A 42 -19.72 -25.96 13.19
C ILE A 42 -20.97 -25.80 12.33
N ASN A 43 -20.82 -25.62 11.02
CA ASN A 43 -21.93 -25.24 10.12
C ASN A 43 -22.25 -26.30 9.07
N LYS A 44 -22.38 -27.56 9.49
CA LYS A 44 -22.67 -28.71 8.61
C LYS A 44 -23.90 -28.49 7.72
N LYS A 45 -24.96 -27.92 8.29
CA LYS A 45 -26.26 -27.75 7.62
C LYS A 45 -26.21 -26.87 6.37
N ASP A 46 -25.21 -25.99 6.25
CA ASP A 46 -25.13 -25.05 5.13
C ASP A 46 -24.73 -25.74 3.81
N ILE A 47 -24.21 -26.98 3.86
CA ILE A 47 -23.78 -27.71 2.67
C ILE A 47 -24.81 -28.73 2.16
N ASP A 48 -25.77 -29.12 3.00
CA ASP A 48 -26.60 -30.31 2.75
C ASP A 48 -27.38 -30.21 1.43
N MET A 49 -27.79 -28.98 1.08
CA MET A 49 -28.57 -28.64 -0.12
C MET A 49 -27.73 -28.45 -1.39
N LEU A 50 -26.39 -28.39 -1.29
CA LEU A 50 -25.51 -28.14 -2.43
C LEU A 50 -24.97 -29.46 -2.99
N GLU A 51 -25.17 -29.70 -4.29
CA GLU A 51 -24.59 -30.84 -4.99
C GLU A 51 -23.20 -30.48 -5.58
N PHE A 52 -23.03 -29.21 -5.97
CA PHE A 52 -21.82 -28.68 -6.62
C PHE A 52 -21.23 -27.47 -5.86
N PRO A 53 -20.71 -27.65 -4.62
CA PRO A 53 -20.25 -26.53 -3.81
C PRO A 53 -18.86 -26.00 -4.22
N TYR A 54 -18.69 -24.68 -4.14
CA TYR A 54 -17.40 -23.99 -4.05
C TYR A 54 -17.10 -23.72 -2.58
N ILE A 55 -16.13 -24.42 -2.03
CA ILE A 55 -15.86 -24.45 -0.60
C ILE A 55 -14.74 -23.47 -0.25
N ARG A 56 -15.01 -22.62 0.74
CA ARG A 56 -13.96 -21.85 1.43
C ARG A 56 -13.80 -22.38 2.86
N VAL A 57 -12.65 -22.99 3.15
CA VAL A 57 -12.33 -23.52 4.48
C VAL A 57 -11.87 -22.39 5.38
N CYS A 58 -12.61 -22.16 6.45
CA CYS A 58 -12.31 -21.16 7.46
C CYS A 58 -11.86 -21.87 8.74
N LEU A 59 -10.57 -21.77 9.05
CA LEU A 59 -9.99 -22.35 10.27
C LEU A 59 -9.95 -21.32 11.38
N ASP A 60 -10.34 -21.73 12.58
CA ASP A 60 -10.22 -20.97 13.83
C ASP A 60 -9.56 -21.86 14.88
N ASN A 61 -8.40 -21.43 15.42
CA ASN A 61 -7.60 -22.17 16.40
C ASN A 61 -7.11 -23.56 15.93
N CYS A 62 -6.94 -23.77 14.62
CA CYS A 62 -6.43 -25.03 14.08
C CYS A 62 -5.55 -24.79 12.85
N GLY A 63 -4.43 -25.54 12.76
CA GLY A 63 -3.50 -25.45 11.63
C GLY A 63 -4.01 -26.20 10.40
N GLN A 64 -3.56 -25.82 9.20
CA GLN A 64 -4.02 -26.40 7.93
C GLN A 64 -3.66 -27.88 7.74
N ASP A 65 -2.57 -28.37 8.35
CA ASP A 65 -2.10 -29.76 8.24
C ASP A 65 -2.71 -30.72 9.27
N ASN A 66 -3.92 -30.41 9.77
CA ASN A 66 -4.61 -31.27 10.72
C ASN A 66 -5.30 -32.45 10.02
N ILE A 67 -5.11 -33.67 10.52
CA ILE A 67 -5.71 -34.89 9.97
C ILE A 67 -7.24 -34.80 10.01
N GLU A 68 -7.77 -34.21 11.08
CA GLU A 68 -9.20 -34.02 11.33
C GLU A 68 -9.85 -33.09 10.29
N ILE A 69 -9.13 -32.07 9.81
CA ILE A 69 -9.61 -31.19 8.72
C ILE A 69 -9.68 -31.97 7.41
N ARG A 70 -8.67 -32.80 7.12
CA ARG A 70 -8.65 -33.63 5.91
C ARG A 70 -9.81 -34.62 5.91
N GLN A 71 -10.08 -35.26 7.05
CA GLN A 71 -11.24 -36.15 7.22
C GLN A 71 -12.57 -35.44 6.94
N ILE A 72 -12.76 -34.22 7.48
CA ILE A 72 -13.96 -33.41 7.21
C ILE A 72 -14.12 -33.12 5.71
N LEU A 73 -13.02 -32.76 5.03
CA LEU A 73 -13.07 -32.48 3.59
C LEU A 73 -13.30 -33.74 2.74
N GLU A 74 -12.73 -34.87 3.14
CA GLU A 74 -12.98 -36.17 2.51
C GLU A 74 -14.44 -36.62 2.66
N GLU A 75 -15.05 -36.40 3.83
CA GLU A 75 -16.49 -36.66 4.04
C GLU A 75 -17.34 -35.84 3.06
N ILE A 76 -17.02 -34.56 2.90
CA ILE A 76 -17.75 -33.69 1.96
C ILE A 76 -17.54 -34.11 0.51
N GLN A 77 -16.31 -34.46 0.12
CA GLN A 77 -15.99 -34.89 -1.24
C GLN A 77 -16.57 -36.26 -1.60
N LYS A 78 -16.89 -37.10 -0.61
CA LYS A 78 -17.62 -38.36 -0.82
C LYS A 78 -19.10 -38.14 -1.10
N ASP A 79 -19.73 -37.18 -0.41
CA ASP A 79 -21.16 -36.91 -0.55
C ASP A 79 -21.47 -35.94 -1.71
N LYS A 80 -20.58 -34.98 -1.99
CA LYS A 80 -20.82 -33.87 -2.93
C LYS A 80 -19.76 -33.76 -4.03
N GLN A 81 -20.16 -33.26 -5.20
CA GLN A 81 -19.25 -32.95 -6.32
C GLN A 81 -18.59 -31.58 -6.14
N VAL A 82 -17.67 -31.49 -5.19
CA VAL A 82 -16.96 -30.24 -4.86
C VAL A 82 -16.19 -29.69 -6.06
N GLN A 83 -16.48 -28.44 -6.42
CA GLN A 83 -15.89 -27.79 -7.60
C GLN A 83 -14.52 -27.18 -7.30
N ARG A 84 -14.36 -26.63 -6.09
CA ARG A 84 -13.10 -26.01 -5.66
C ARG A 84 -13.05 -25.90 -4.14
N ILE A 85 -11.85 -26.07 -3.58
CA ILE A 85 -11.57 -25.82 -2.17
C ILE A 85 -10.52 -24.70 -2.08
N ILE A 86 -10.79 -23.68 -1.26
CA ILE A 86 -9.87 -22.58 -0.99
C ILE A 86 -9.71 -22.45 0.52
N TYR A 87 -8.47 -22.38 1.00
CA TYR A 87 -8.19 -22.12 2.42
C TYR A 87 -8.15 -20.61 2.69
N LYS A 88 -8.93 -20.16 3.67
CA LYS A 88 -8.80 -18.82 4.21
C LYS A 88 -7.63 -18.80 5.20
N PRO A 89 -6.60 -17.96 5.01
CA PRO A 89 -5.54 -17.81 6.00
C PRO A 89 -6.12 -17.33 7.33
N GLU A 90 -5.64 -17.91 8.44
CA GLU A 90 -6.15 -17.64 9.78
C GLU A 90 -6.01 -16.14 10.09
N ARG A 91 -7.07 -15.49 10.60
CA ARG A 91 -7.02 -14.05 10.96
C ARG A 91 -5.93 -13.75 11.98
N LYS A 92 -5.61 -14.72 12.86
CA LYS A 92 -4.48 -14.65 13.79
C LYS A 92 -3.15 -14.64 13.06
N MET A 93 -2.95 -15.44 12.01
CA MET A 93 -1.75 -15.36 11.18
C MET A 93 -1.61 -14.00 10.51
N ILE A 94 -2.69 -13.41 9.98
CA ILE A 94 -2.62 -12.06 9.37
C ILE A 94 -2.25 -11.01 10.43
N ARG A 95 -2.89 -11.01 11.60
CA ARG A 95 -2.54 -10.07 12.69
C ARG A 95 -1.14 -10.29 13.22
N LYS A 96 -0.71 -11.54 13.41
CA LYS A 96 0.64 -11.87 13.88
C LYS A 96 1.68 -11.51 12.83
N VAL A 97 1.39 -11.71 11.54
CA VAL A 97 2.24 -11.23 10.44
C VAL A 97 2.32 -9.71 10.48
N ILE A 98 1.20 -8.98 10.57
CA ILE A 98 1.17 -7.51 10.68
C ILE A 98 1.98 -7.03 11.91
N GLU A 99 1.73 -7.59 13.10
CA GLU A 99 2.44 -7.27 14.34
C GLU A 99 3.94 -7.64 14.28
N THR A 100 4.29 -8.71 13.55
CA THR A 100 5.68 -9.14 13.36
C THR A 100 6.36 -8.28 12.30
N THR A 101 5.69 -7.89 11.22
CA THR A 101 6.20 -6.90 10.26
C THR A 101 6.36 -5.54 10.92
N ASP A 102 5.43 -5.10 11.77
CA ASP A 102 5.55 -3.87 12.55
C ASP A 102 6.77 -3.93 13.49
N LYS A 103 7.03 -5.07 14.14
CA LYS A 103 8.20 -5.25 15.00
C LYS A 103 9.52 -5.38 14.23
N LEU A 104 9.53 -6.02 13.05
CA LEU A 104 10.72 -6.17 12.21
C LEU A 104 11.09 -4.87 11.50
N TYR A 105 10.09 -4.12 10.99
CA TYR A 105 10.30 -2.82 10.35
C TYR A 105 10.86 -1.76 11.32
N ASN A 106 10.43 -1.79 12.58
CA ASN A 106 10.91 -0.85 13.60
C ASN A 106 12.39 -1.08 14.01
N ASN A 107 13.02 -2.19 13.60
CA ASN A 107 14.41 -2.51 13.92
C ASN A 107 15.39 -2.39 12.72
N SER A 108 14.91 -2.26 11.48
CA SER A 108 15.76 -2.25 10.26
C SER A 108 15.91 -0.85 9.66
N ASN A 109 16.33 0.12 10.47
CA ASN A 109 16.32 1.54 10.07
C ASN A 109 17.69 2.10 9.67
N ASP A 110 18.62 1.27 9.18
CA ASP A 110 19.87 1.83 8.65
C ASP A 110 20.45 1.02 7.49
N GLN A 111 19.96 1.29 6.27
CA GLN A 111 20.48 0.71 5.03
C GLN A 111 22.00 0.92 4.89
N HIS A 112 22.54 2.01 5.45
CA HIS A 112 23.99 2.26 5.50
C HIS A 112 24.70 1.22 6.36
N ASN A 113 24.17 0.90 7.54
CA ASN A 113 24.73 -0.16 8.39
C ASN A 113 24.58 -1.54 7.75
N ASP A 114 23.46 -1.84 7.09
CA ASP A 114 23.28 -3.12 6.40
C ASP A 114 24.31 -3.31 5.28
N LEU A 115 24.54 -2.27 4.48
CA LEU A 115 25.55 -2.30 3.42
C LEU A 115 26.97 -2.39 4.00
N LYS A 116 27.22 -1.70 5.11
CA LYS A 116 28.49 -1.75 5.86
C LYS A 116 28.76 -3.14 6.43
N GLU A 117 27.75 -3.82 6.98
CA GLU A 117 27.82 -5.20 7.46
C GLU A 117 28.10 -6.17 6.30
N LEU A 118 27.43 -5.99 5.16
CA LEU A 118 27.65 -6.81 3.97
C LEU A 118 29.07 -6.63 3.41
N LEU A 119 29.58 -5.40 3.39
CA LEU A 119 30.97 -5.10 3.05
C LEU A 119 31.96 -5.80 4.00
N LYS A 120 31.76 -5.70 5.32
CA LYS A 120 32.59 -6.41 6.30
C LYS A 120 32.60 -7.90 6.01
N HIS A 121 31.43 -8.52 5.83
CA HIS A 121 31.31 -9.95 5.60
C HIS A 121 32.08 -10.39 4.33
N ASN A 122 31.91 -9.68 3.22
CA ASN A 122 32.60 -10.00 1.96
C ASN A 122 34.11 -9.82 2.04
N LEU A 123 34.59 -8.77 2.73
CA LEU A 123 36.01 -8.48 2.85
C LEU A 123 36.74 -9.40 3.84
N ILE A 124 36.04 -9.89 4.87
CA ILE A 124 36.54 -10.94 5.76
C ILE A 124 36.71 -12.25 4.98
N GLN A 125 35.75 -12.60 4.13
CA GLN A 125 35.85 -13.78 3.26
C GLN A 125 37.02 -13.69 2.27
N SER A 126 37.37 -12.49 1.79
CA SER A 126 38.53 -12.28 0.92
C SER A 126 39.88 -12.25 1.63
N LYS A 127 39.94 -12.53 2.95
CA LYS A 127 41.17 -12.49 3.78
C LYS A 127 41.88 -11.13 3.79
N THR A 128 41.11 -10.04 3.72
CA THR A 128 41.65 -8.68 3.80
C THR A 128 42.21 -8.41 5.20
N SER A 129 43.36 -7.73 5.29
CA SER A 129 43.95 -7.34 6.59
C SER A 129 43.00 -6.44 7.40
N ASN A 130 43.03 -6.55 8.73
CA ASN A 130 42.22 -5.74 9.64
C ASN A 130 42.43 -4.22 9.45
N ASP A 131 43.66 -3.80 9.13
CA ASP A 131 43.96 -2.38 8.89
C ASP A 131 43.30 -1.88 7.60
N MET A 132 43.34 -2.69 6.54
CA MET A 132 42.70 -2.37 5.27
C MET A 132 41.18 -2.40 5.36
N LEU A 133 40.61 -3.34 6.14
CA LEU A 133 39.18 -3.37 6.46
C LEU A 133 38.73 -2.06 7.10
N LYS A 134 39.48 -1.56 8.08
CA LYS A 134 39.15 -0.30 8.77
C LYS A 134 39.12 0.88 7.79
N ILE A 135 40.14 1.00 6.93
CA ILE A 135 40.22 2.06 5.92
C ILE A 135 39.03 2.01 4.95
N ILE A 136 38.65 0.82 4.46
CA ILE A 136 37.52 0.68 3.54
C ILE A 136 36.20 1.09 4.19
N LEU A 137 35.99 0.73 5.47
CA LEU A 137 34.78 1.11 6.20
C LEU A 137 34.72 2.61 6.48
N GLU A 138 35.86 3.25 6.74
CA GLU A 138 35.95 4.70 6.90
C GLU A 138 35.64 5.44 5.58
N LEU A 139 36.19 4.96 4.45
CA LEU A 139 35.87 5.47 3.12
C LEU A 139 34.38 5.32 2.79
N HIS A 140 33.78 4.19 3.15
CA HIS A 140 32.35 3.96 2.96
C HIS A 140 31.49 4.97 3.73
N ASP A 141 31.83 5.26 5.00
CA ASP A 141 31.16 6.30 5.80
C ASP A 141 31.33 7.70 5.19
N GLU A 142 32.52 8.00 4.65
CA GLU A 142 32.80 9.28 4.00
C GLU A 142 31.98 9.48 2.72
N TYR A 143 31.93 8.46 1.86
CA TYR A 143 31.13 8.49 0.64
C TYR A 143 29.64 8.58 0.96
N TYR A 144 29.16 7.84 1.96
CA TYR A 144 27.77 7.93 2.41
C TYR A 144 27.41 9.36 2.82
N LYS A 145 28.26 10.04 3.59
CA LYS A 145 28.04 11.45 3.99
C LYS A 145 27.98 12.41 2.80
N THR A 146 28.69 12.11 1.73
CA THR A 146 28.69 12.91 0.48
C THR A 146 27.43 12.65 -0.36
N ILE A 147 26.93 11.42 -0.34
CA ILE A 147 25.81 10.95 -1.16
C ILE A 147 24.46 11.17 -0.47
N LYS A 148 24.39 11.12 0.86
CA LYS A 148 23.14 11.23 1.65
C LYS A 148 22.28 12.43 1.34
N ASN A 149 22.89 13.53 0.88
CA ASN A 149 22.18 14.75 0.51
C ASN A 149 21.87 14.84 -1.00
N LYS A 150 22.43 13.95 -1.83
CA LYS A 150 22.27 13.91 -3.29
C LYS A 150 21.27 12.87 -3.74
N VAL A 151 21.16 11.76 -3.01
CA VAL A 151 20.19 10.71 -3.26
C VAL A 151 19.02 10.93 -2.30
N GLU A 152 17.80 10.88 -2.82
CA GLU A 152 16.61 10.77 -1.97
C GLU A 152 16.63 9.40 -1.30
N PHE A 153 17.38 9.29 -0.21
CA PHE A 153 17.31 8.16 0.70
C PHE A 153 15.86 8.08 1.15
N THR A 154 15.17 7.04 0.71
CA THR A 154 13.99 6.55 1.41
C THR A 154 14.51 6.05 2.76
N HIS A 155 14.69 6.96 3.72
CA HIS A 155 15.24 6.65 5.03
C HIS A 155 14.37 5.68 5.82
N ASN A 156 13.21 5.30 5.31
CA ASN A 156 12.18 4.78 6.15
C ASN A 156 11.56 3.56 5.50
N ASN A 157 12.16 2.42 5.82
CA ASN A 157 11.43 1.16 5.94
C ASN A 157 10.52 1.27 7.18
N THR A 158 9.68 2.31 7.23
CA THR A 158 8.72 2.56 8.30
C THR A 158 7.34 2.41 7.70
N LEU A 159 6.49 1.63 8.37
CA LEU A 159 5.15 1.38 7.88
C LEU A 159 4.35 2.69 7.90
N TRP A 160 3.84 3.07 6.73
CA TRP A 160 2.87 4.14 6.56
C TRP A 160 1.50 3.56 6.23
N ARG A 161 0.43 4.14 6.78
CA ARG A 161 -0.94 3.89 6.31
C ARG A 161 -1.85 5.10 6.50
N PRO A 162 -2.80 5.35 5.58
CA PRO A 162 -3.84 6.34 5.81
C PRO A 162 -4.77 5.85 6.93
N LEU A 163 -5.21 6.76 7.80
CA LEU A 163 -6.20 6.48 8.84
C LEU A 163 -7.52 7.12 8.48
N ARG A 164 -7.52 8.40 8.13
CA ARG A 164 -8.74 9.16 7.79
C ARG A 164 -8.41 10.20 6.75
N ILE A 165 -9.33 10.41 5.81
CA ILE A 165 -9.28 11.53 4.89
C ILE A 165 -10.59 12.32 4.99
N GLU A 166 -10.49 13.64 5.08
CA GLU A 166 -11.60 14.58 5.02
C GLU A 166 -11.31 15.60 3.92
N PHE A 167 -12.24 15.82 3.00
CA PHE A 167 -12.03 16.78 1.91
C PHE A 167 -13.32 17.48 1.50
N LYS A 168 -13.17 18.71 1.04
CA LYS A 168 -14.30 19.58 0.68
C LYS A 168 -13.91 20.52 -0.44
N LYS A 169 -14.82 20.75 -1.39
CA LYS A 169 -14.65 21.69 -2.51
C LYS A 169 -13.41 21.41 -3.38
N ILE A 170 -13.07 20.13 -3.57
CA ILE A 170 -11.99 19.70 -4.46
C ILE A 170 -12.50 18.76 -5.56
N PHE A 171 -11.94 18.84 -6.77
CA PHE A 171 -12.35 18.09 -7.96
C PHE A 171 -13.87 18.21 -8.21
N ILE A 172 -14.56 17.09 -8.43
CA ILE A 172 -16.02 17.01 -8.57
C ILE A 172 -16.78 17.22 -7.25
N TYR A 173 -16.10 17.09 -6.10
CA TYR A 173 -16.72 17.21 -4.78
C TYR A 173 -16.91 18.68 -4.37
N GLY A 174 -17.89 19.34 -5.01
CA GLY A 174 -18.30 20.71 -4.70
C GLY A 174 -19.31 20.83 -3.55
N GLY A 175 -19.84 22.04 -3.37
CA GLY A 175 -20.85 22.35 -2.35
C GLY A 175 -20.29 22.48 -0.93
N ASP A 176 -21.19 22.57 0.05
CA ASP A 176 -20.79 22.84 1.44
C ASP A 176 -20.61 21.58 2.31
N LYS A 177 -20.82 20.39 1.74
CA LYS A 177 -20.64 19.14 2.46
C LYS A 177 -19.17 18.71 2.46
N ALA A 178 -18.63 18.44 3.64
CA ALA A 178 -17.36 17.75 3.77
C ALA A 178 -17.54 16.24 3.52
N ASN A 179 -16.66 15.66 2.73
CA ASN A 179 -16.60 14.23 2.47
C ASN A 179 -15.55 13.62 3.38
N TYR A 180 -15.78 12.37 3.81
CA TYR A 180 -14.95 11.69 4.78
C TYR A 180 -14.86 10.20 4.46
N ILE A 181 -13.65 9.63 4.62
CA ILE A 181 -13.43 8.18 4.54
C ILE A 181 -12.57 7.75 5.74
N ASP A 182 -13.04 6.74 6.47
CA ASP A 182 -12.33 6.10 7.57
C ASP A 182 -11.62 4.82 7.07
N PHE A 183 -10.30 4.78 7.19
CA PHE A 183 -9.43 3.64 6.87
C PHE A 183 -8.90 2.93 8.12
N THR A 184 -9.39 3.26 9.32
CA THR A 184 -8.91 2.66 10.58
C THR A 184 -9.14 1.14 10.66
N ASN A 185 -10.18 0.64 9.99
CA ASN A 185 -10.41 -0.80 9.87
C ASN A 185 -9.35 -1.45 8.96
N THR A 186 -8.89 -2.64 9.30
CA THR A 186 -7.92 -3.38 8.49
C THR A 186 -8.63 -4.22 7.44
N GLY A 187 -8.20 -4.15 6.18
CA GLY A 187 -8.73 -5.02 5.13
C GLY A 187 -8.60 -4.44 3.73
N ILE A 188 -9.35 -5.04 2.81
CA ILE A 188 -9.46 -4.59 1.41
C ILE A 188 -10.73 -3.75 1.31
N TYR A 189 -10.58 -2.53 0.78
CA TYR A 189 -11.69 -1.63 0.48
C TYR A 189 -11.94 -1.59 -1.01
N SER A 190 -13.21 -1.51 -1.41
CA SER A 190 -13.62 -1.32 -2.80
C SER A 190 -14.47 -0.06 -2.92
N ILE A 191 -14.08 0.85 -3.82
CA ILE A 191 -14.83 2.07 -4.14
C ILE A 191 -15.49 1.86 -5.49
N THR A 192 -16.80 1.62 -5.47
CA THR A 192 -17.60 1.31 -6.66
C THR A 192 -18.59 2.44 -6.95
N ALA A 193 -18.55 2.94 -8.16
CA ALA A 193 -19.46 3.94 -8.72
C ALA A 193 -19.29 3.92 -10.25
N GLU A 194 -20.10 4.67 -10.99
CA GLU A 194 -19.93 4.85 -12.43
C GLU A 194 -18.72 5.76 -12.76
N ASN A 195 -18.28 5.78 -14.02
CA ASN A 195 -17.19 6.66 -14.44
C ASN A 195 -17.55 8.14 -14.24
N ALA A 196 -16.54 8.99 -14.12
CA ALA A 196 -16.69 10.42 -13.83
C ALA A 196 -17.39 10.79 -12.51
N ASN A 197 -17.72 9.83 -11.63
CA ASN A 197 -18.33 10.09 -10.32
C ASN A 197 -17.31 10.33 -9.18
N GLY A 198 -16.10 10.78 -9.50
CA GLY A 198 -15.10 11.15 -8.48
C GLY A 198 -14.33 10.00 -7.83
N LYS A 199 -14.45 8.77 -8.33
CA LYS A 199 -13.66 7.62 -7.84
C LYS A 199 -12.15 7.89 -7.89
N SER A 200 -11.64 8.28 -9.06
CA SER A 200 -10.23 8.61 -9.26
C SER A 200 -9.80 9.87 -8.50
N SER A 201 -10.75 10.77 -8.20
CA SER A 201 -10.51 11.99 -7.44
C SER A 201 -10.16 11.71 -5.98
N ILE A 202 -10.61 10.59 -5.40
CA ILE A 202 -10.23 10.20 -4.02
C ILE A 202 -8.72 9.88 -3.97
N LYS A 203 -8.21 9.11 -4.94
CA LYS A 203 -6.77 8.87 -5.10
C LYS A 203 -6.01 10.20 -5.24
N ASN A 204 -6.49 11.10 -6.11
CA ASN A 204 -5.87 12.39 -6.32
C ASN A 204 -5.94 13.30 -5.08
N ALA A 205 -6.95 13.17 -4.23
CA ALA A 205 -7.03 13.89 -2.96
C ALA A 205 -5.91 13.46 -1.99
N ILE A 206 -5.62 12.15 -1.92
CA ILE A 206 -4.50 11.62 -1.14
C ILE A 206 -3.17 12.13 -1.70
N LEU A 207 -2.97 12.06 -3.02
CA LEU A 207 -1.75 12.55 -3.67
C LEU A 207 -1.56 14.06 -3.48
N PHE A 208 -2.64 14.82 -3.57
CA PHE A 208 -2.61 16.26 -3.32
C PHE A 208 -2.22 16.55 -1.87
N ALA A 209 -2.82 15.85 -0.90
CA ALA A 209 -2.48 15.99 0.51
C ALA A 209 -1.01 15.68 0.80
N LEU A 210 -0.45 14.63 0.22
CA LEU A 210 0.95 14.24 0.47
C LEU A 210 1.93 15.17 -0.26
N PHE A 211 1.74 15.38 -1.57
CA PHE A 211 2.79 15.89 -2.45
C PHE A 211 2.48 17.22 -3.12
N ASN A 212 1.32 17.82 -2.85
CA ASN A 212 0.84 18.99 -3.59
C ASN A 212 0.83 18.75 -5.13
N LYS A 213 0.57 17.51 -5.53
CA LYS A 213 0.55 17.04 -6.93
C LYS A 213 -0.65 16.13 -7.16
N ILE A 214 -1.10 16.05 -8.41
CA ILE A 214 -2.16 15.15 -8.83
C ILE A 214 -1.76 14.39 -10.09
N ASP A 215 -2.41 13.25 -10.30
CA ASP A 215 -2.21 12.42 -11.48
C ASP A 215 -3.17 12.84 -12.60
N ASN A 216 -2.67 12.88 -13.85
CA ASN A 216 -3.43 13.08 -15.09
C ASN A 216 -4.23 14.39 -15.26
N HIS A 217 -4.03 15.41 -14.41
CA HIS A 217 -4.76 16.69 -14.46
C HIS A 217 -3.87 17.90 -14.11
N GLY A 218 -4.32 19.10 -14.46
CA GLY A 218 -3.64 20.34 -14.12
C GLY A 218 -3.85 20.73 -12.66
N PHE A 219 -2.85 21.35 -12.03
CA PHE A 219 -2.92 21.74 -10.61
C PHE A 219 -4.14 22.64 -10.28
N THR A 220 -4.58 23.45 -11.24
CA THR A 220 -5.80 24.27 -11.14
C THR A 220 -7.08 23.46 -10.99
N ASP A 221 -7.10 22.23 -11.47
CA ASP A 221 -8.27 21.34 -11.48
C ASP A 221 -8.53 20.69 -10.11
N VAL A 222 -7.61 20.87 -9.15
CA VAL A 222 -7.81 20.42 -7.77
C VAL A 222 -8.97 21.18 -7.13
N LEU A 223 -9.05 22.50 -7.34
CA LEU A 223 -10.13 23.31 -6.76
C LEU A 223 -11.40 23.12 -7.58
N ASN A 224 -12.53 22.86 -6.90
CA ASN A 224 -13.81 22.80 -7.57
C ASN A 224 -14.10 24.14 -8.30
N ASN A 225 -14.53 24.06 -9.56
CA ASN A 225 -14.75 25.24 -10.40
C ASN A 225 -15.78 26.24 -9.85
N LYS A 226 -16.69 25.79 -8.98
CA LYS A 226 -17.72 26.63 -8.32
C LYS A 226 -17.30 27.05 -6.91
N SER A 227 -16.02 27.05 -6.59
CA SER A 227 -15.51 27.37 -5.25
C SER A 227 -14.28 28.26 -5.30
N ASP A 228 -14.14 29.11 -4.30
CA ASP A 228 -12.98 29.99 -4.09
C ASP A 228 -11.94 29.37 -3.14
N GLU A 229 -12.37 28.41 -2.33
CA GLU A 229 -11.51 27.65 -1.43
C GLU A 229 -11.97 26.20 -1.30
N GLY A 230 -11.01 25.31 -1.08
CA GLY A 230 -11.23 23.90 -0.78
C GLY A 230 -10.09 23.35 0.07
N TYR A 231 -10.25 22.14 0.58
CA TYR A 231 -9.21 21.52 1.40
C TYR A 231 -9.25 20.00 1.36
N VAL A 232 -8.13 19.41 1.76
CA VAL A 232 -7.98 18.02 2.15
C VAL A 232 -7.24 17.93 3.48
N LYS A 233 -7.72 17.09 4.38
CA LYS A 233 -7.04 16.65 5.59
C LYS A 233 -6.77 15.16 5.47
N LEU A 234 -5.53 14.76 5.69
CA LEU A 234 -5.11 13.38 5.71
C LEU A 234 -4.47 13.08 7.07
N GLU A 235 -5.17 12.28 7.86
CA GLU A 235 -4.62 11.65 9.05
C GLU A 235 -3.99 10.32 8.64
N PHE A 236 -2.75 10.09 9.04
CA PHE A 236 -2.02 8.88 8.71
C PHE A 236 -1.14 8.41 9.86
N GLN A 237 -0.92 7.11 9.90
CA GLN A 237 0.05 6.49 10.79
C GLN A 237 1.39 6.39 10.06
N TYR A 238 2.46 6.67 10.79
CA TYR A 238 3.82 6.45 10.34
C TYR A 238 4.66 5.91 11.49
N GLY A 239 4.97 4.62 11.44
CA GLY A 239 5.51 3.86 12.56
C GLY A 239 4.55 3.93 13.77
N PRO A 240 5.03 4.27 14.98
CA PRO A 240 4.20 4.38 16.17
C PRO A 240 3.41 5.70 16.27
N ASN A 241 3.67 6.67 15.38
CA ASN A 241 3.16 8.03 15.49
C ASN A 241 1.97 8.25 14.56
N ILE A 242 1.08 9.17 14.94
CA ILE A 242 -0.03 9.64 14.11
C ILE A 242 0.23 11.09 13.71
N PHE A 243 0.05 11.37 12.44
CA PHE A 243 0.25 12.69 11.85
C PHE A 243 -1.01 13.16 11.11
N LEU A 244 -1.10 14.46 10.92
CA LEU A 244 -2.14 15.14 10.17
C LEU A 244 -1.50 16.12 9.20
N ILE A 245 -1.81 15.95 7.91
CA ILE A 245 -1.57 16.99 6.89
C ILE A 245 -2.90 17.64 6.57
N HIS A 246 -2.93 18.97 6.59
CA HIS A 246 -4.08 19.76 6.16
C HIS A 246 -3.63 20.70 5.04
N ARG A 247 -4.05 20.40 3.80
CA ARG A 247 -3.80 21.27 2.65
C ARG A 247 -5.05 22.01 2.26
N LYS A 248 -4.94 23.33 2.14
CA LYS A 248 -5.96 24.21 1.59
C LYS A 248 -5.55 24.66 0.21
N ILE A 249 -6.51 24.77 -0.70
CA ILE A 249 -6.33 25.35 -2.02
C ILE A 249 -7.27 26.54 -2.17
N ILE A 250 -6.73 27.67 -2.62
CA ILE A 250 -7.41 28.97 -2.64
C ILE A 250 -7.27 29.57 -4.04
N ARG A 251 -8.37 30.06 -4.59
CA ARG A 251 -8.40 30.78 -5.87
C ARG A 251 -7.69 32.12 -5.71
N THR A 252 -6.78 32.42 -6.64
CA THR A 252 -6.12 33.72 -6.70
C THR A 252 -6.92 34.69 -7.57
N THR A 253 -6.66 35.98 -7.42
CA THR A 253 -7.31 37.05 -8.21
C THR A 253 -7.11 36.88 -9.71
N ASN A 254 -6.04 36.22 -10.15
CA ASN A 254 -5.71 36.01 -11.55
C ASN A 254 -6.23 34.65 -12.09
N SER A 255 -7.31 34.11 -11.51
CA SER A 255 -7.89 32.80 -11.86
C SER A 255 -6.97 31.58 -11.69
N GLY A 256 -5.82 31.76 -11.03
CA GLY A 256 -4.94 30.68 -10.61
C GLY A 256 -5.37 30.09 -9.26
N VAL A 257 -4.56 29.17 -8.74
CA VAL A 257 -4.76 28.58 -7.41
C VAL A 257 -3.45 28.59 -6.62
N LYS A 258 -3.55 28.80 -5.31
CA LYS A 258 -2.45 28.69 -4.35
C LYS A 258 -2.78 27.59 -3.35
N SER A 259 -1.78 26.77 -3.00
CA SER A 259 -1.90 25.83 -1.89
C SER A 259 -1.20 26.34 -0.63
N VAL A 260 -1.76 26.00 0.52
CA VAL A 260 -1.22 26.22 1.87
C VAL A 260 -1.28 24.89 2.62
N VAL A 261 -0.26 24.57 3.41
CA VAL A 261 -0.15 23.31 4.14
C VAL A 261 0.14 23.54 5.62
N ASP A 262 -0.61 22.83 6.46
CA ASP A 262 -0.26 22.61 7.85
C ASP A 262 0.07 21.13 8.07
N PHE A 263 1.12 20.88 8.85
CA PHE A 263 1.60 19.55 9.20
C PHE A 263 1.74 19.42 10.72
N PHE A 264 1.06 18.43 11.27
CA PHE A 264 1.05 18.17 12.71
C PHE A 264 1.36 16.71 13.02
N GLN A 265 2.06 16.50 14.12
CA GLN A 265 1.99 15.24 14.85
C GLN A 265 0.80 15.31 15.82
N LEU A 266 -0.04 14.28 15.84
CA LEU A 266 -1.18 14.15 16.76
C LEU A 266 -0.83 13.26 17.94
N LEU A 267 -0.08 12.17 17.72
CA LEU A 267 0.38 11.25 18.76
C LEU A 267 1.88 10.95 18.64
N PRO A 268 2.58 10.69 19.76
CA PRO A 268 2.08 10.66 21.15
C PRO A 268 1.74 12.03 21.75
N SER A 269 2.25 13.12 21.18
CA SER A 269 1.96 14.48 21.63
C SER A 269 1.64 15.38 20.44
N LYS A 270 0.66 16.28 20.62
CA LYS A 270 0.29 17.24 19.59
C LYS A 270 1.41 18.26 19.38
N LYS A 271 2.02 18.26 18.19
CA LYS A 271 3.15 19.15 17.83
C LYS A 271 2.98 19.67 16.40
N CYS A 272 3.24 20.97 16.20
CA CYS A 272 3.35 21.56 14.85
C CYS A 272 4.71 21.18 14.25
N LEU A 273 4.68 20.72 13.01
CA LEU A 273 5.84 20.31 12.23
C LEU A 273 6.01 21.14 10.95
N ASN A 274 5.35 22.30 10.89
CA ASN A 274 5.57 23.25 9.79
C ASN A 274 7.03 23.72 9.80
N GLY A 275 7.61 23.80 8.62
CA GLY A 275 8.87 24.53 8.41
C GLY A 275 8.62 26.04 8.30
N ASP A 276 9.70 26.79 8.11
CA ASP A 276 9.65 28.25 7.97
C ASP A 276 8.90 28.75 6.72
N SER A 277 8.55 27.83 5.80
CA SER A 277 7.76 28.12 4.61
C SER A 277 6.90 26.93 4.19
N GLU A 278 5.94 27.17 3.30
CA GLU A 278 5.09 26.13 2.68
C GLU A 278 5.90 25.08 1.91
N THR A 279 6.97 25.54 1.24
CA THR A 279 7.90 24.67 0.50
C THR A 279 8.66 23.80 1.48
N HIS A 280 9.26 24.39 2.51
CA HIS A 280 9.98 23.65 3.55
C HIS A 280 9.06 22.64 4.26
N THR A 281 7.81 23.01 4.58
CA THR A 281 6.83 22.08 5.15
C THR A 281 6.52 20.92 4.20
N SER A 282 6.41 21.19 2.89
CA SER A 282 6.20 20.15 1.89
C SER A 282 7.42 19.24 1.72
N ASP A 283 8.63 19.77 1.84
CA ASP A 283 9.88 19.00 1.83
C ASP A 283 9.97 18.10 3.07
N LEU A 284 9.60 18.58 4.27
CA LEU A 284 9.54 17.74 5.48
C LEU A 284 8.56 16.56 5.34
N ILE A 285 7.40 16.79 4.70
CA ILE A 285 6.45 15.71 4.39
C ILE A 285 7.07 14.73 3.39
N LYS A 286 7.76 15.23 2.37
CA LYS A 286 8.43 14.42 1.34
C LYS A 286 9.57 13.59 1.93
N ASP A 287 10.35 14.13 2.86
CA ASP A 287 11.43 13.41 3.55
C ASP A 287 10.87 12.25 4.41
N MET A 288 9.67 12.42 4.97
CA MET A 288 8.98 11.38 5.72
C MET A 288 8.38 10.29 4.82
N ILE A 289 7.65 10.68 3.77
CA ILE A 289 6.84 9.76 2.95
C ILE A 289 7.61 9.20 1.74
N GLY A 290 8.63 9.92 1.27
CA GLY A 290 9.34 9.69 0.01
C GLY A 290 8.87 10.62 -1.10
N SER A 291 9.50 10.54 -2.28
CA SER A 291 9.10 11.35 -3.44
C SER A 291 7.83 10.83 -4.11
N TYR A 292 7.15 11.75 -4.81
CA TYR A 292 5.94 11.45 -5.58
C TYR A 292 6.11 10.26 -6.53
N ASP A 293 7.20 10.22 -7.29
CA ASP A 293 7.44 9.18 -8.30
C ASP A 293 7.62 7.79 -7.65
N LYS A 294 8.42 7.72 -6.57
CA LYS A 294 8.59 6.49 -5.78
C LYS A 294 7.28 6.07 -5.13
N PHE A 295 6.52 7.01 -4.57
CA PHE A 295 5.25 6.72 -3.92
C PHE A 295 4.23 6.12 -4.90
N ILE A 296 4.07 6.71 -6.08
CA ILE A 296 3.22 6.20 -7.14
C ILE A 296 3.67 4.79 -7.53
N GLN A 297 4.97 4.59 -7.74
CA GLN A 297 5.53 3.30 -8.16
C GLN A 297 5.29 2.17 -7.15
N TYR A 298 5.32 2.45 -5.85
CA TYR A 298 5.23 1.42 -4.81
C TYR A 298 3.83 1.23 -4.25
N ASN A 299 3.02 2.30 -4.19
CA ASN A 299 1.74 2.28 -3.47
C ASN A 299 0.52 2.35 -4.39
N ILE A 300 0.67 2.73 -5.66
CA ILE A 300 -0.46 2.99 -6.56
C ILE A 300 -0.31 2.20 -7.85
N LEU A 301 -1.22 1.25 -8.05
CA LEU A 301 -1.41 0.60 -9.34
C LEU A 301 -2.34 1.46 -10.21
N VAL A 302 -1.77 2.17 -11.19
CA VAL A 302 -2.49 3.05 -12.11
C VAL A 302 -3.09 2.24 -13.27
N ASN A 303 -4.32 2.58 -13.68
CA ASN A 303 -5.08 1.88 -14.71
C ASN A 303 -4.51 1.96 -16.13
N ASP A 304 -3.54 2.83 -16.40
CA ASP A 304 -2.85 2.86 -17.69
C ASP A 304 -1.86 1.68 -17.76
N LEU A 305 -2.32 0.64 -18.45
CA LEU A 305 -1.72 -0.70 -18.55
C LEU A 305 -0.22 -0.78 -18.90
N PRO A 306 0.47 0.18 -19.54
CA PRO A 306 1.92 0.04 -19.76
C PRO A 306 2.77 0.17 -18.48
N LYS A 307 2.28 0.86 -17.44
CA LYS A 307 3.08 1.12 -16.21
C LYS A 307 2.90 0.05 -15.12
N CYS A 308 1.78 -0.67 -15.10
CA CYS A 308 1.48 -1.65 -14.06
C CYS A 308 1.61 -3.11 -14.51
N ASP A 309 1.72 -3.38 -15.80
CA ASP A 309 2.06 -4.71 -16.27
C ASP A 309 3.57 -4.93 -16.17
N LEU A 310 4.07 -4.93 -14.92
CA LEU A 310 5.46 -5.28 -14.61
C LEU A 310 5.88 -6.49 -15.46
N ILE A 311 4.99 -7.49 -15.59
CA ILE A 311 5.25 -8.76 -16.26
C ILE A 311 5.27 -8.69 -17.79
N LYS A 312 4.37 -7.95 -18.45
CA LYS A 312 4.27 -7.97 -19.93
C LYS A 312 4.77 -6.73 -20.66
N SER A 313 4.77 -5.55 -20.04
CA SER A 313 5.07 -4.29 -20.74
C SER A 313 6.51 -3.81 -20.60
N TYR A 314 7.28 -4.36 -19.66
CA TYR A 314 8.67 -3.96 -19.40
C TYR A 314 9.65 -4.85 -20.18
N THR A 315 10.54 -4.23 -20.95
CA THR A 315 11.75 -4.90 -21.42
C THR A 315 12.61 -5.32 -20.21
N LYS A 316 13.48 -6.34 -20.35
CA LYS A 316 14.39 -6.76 -19.27
C LYS A 316 15.19 -5.59 -18.67
N SER A 317 15.57 -4.60 -19.49
CA SER A 317 16.29 -3.41 -19.02
C SER A 317 15.42 -2.49 -18.14
N ASN A 318 14.16 -2.27 -18.52
CA ASN A 318 13.24 -1.47 -17.72
C ASN A 318 12.90 -2.17 -16.40
N TRP A 319 12.81 -3.50 -16.39
CA TRP A 319 12.67 -4.30 -15.17
C TRP A 319 13.83 -4.10 -14.21
N ILE A 320 15.06 -4.23 -14.69
CA ILE A 320 16.26 -3.99 -13.88
C ILE A 320 16.21 -2.57 -13.32
N THR A 321 15.88 -1.57 -14.14
CA THR A 321 15.75 -0.18 -13.69
C THR A 321 14.67 -0.02 -12.62
N CYS A 322 13.51 -0.66 -12.79
CA CYS A 322 12.41 -0.64 -11.82
C CYS A 322 12.83 -1.26 -10.48
N PHE A 323 13.38 -2.49 -10.51
CA PHE A 323 13.84 -3.18 -9.30
C PHE A 323 14.98 -2.45 -8.60
N ARG A 324 15.90 -1.85 -9.37
CA ARG A 324 16.97 -1.03 -8.79
C ARG A 324 16.41 0.13 -7.97
N LYS A 325 15.35 0.77 -8.44
CA LYS A 325 14.65 1.81 -7.67
C LYS A 325 13.93 1.21 -6.45
N VAL A 326 13.15 0.14 -6.65
CA VAL A 326 12.37 -0.53 -5.57
C VAL A 326 13.26 -0.95 -4.40
N PHE A 327 14.42 -1.53 -4.70
CA PHE A 327 15.39 -1.99 -3.71
C PHE A 327 16.45 -0.95 -3.34
N ASN A 328 16.30 0.29 -3.83
CA ASN A 328 17.23 1.40 -3.59
C ASN A 328 18.70 1.03 -3.86
N LEU A 329 18.94 0.28 -4.94
CA LEU A 329 20.25 -0.17 -5.43
C LEU A 329 20.93 0.88 -6.34
N ASP A 330 20.23 1.95 -6.69
CA ASP A 330 20.79 3.12 -7.37
C ASP A 330 21.88 3.81 -6.52
N ILE A 331 21.81 3.68 -5.20
CA ILE A 331 22.85 4.15 -4.27
C ILE A 331 24.25 3.62 -4.63
N THR A 332 24.36 2.37 -5.11
CA THR A 332 25.66 1.76 -5.42
C THR A 332 26.33 2.43 -6.62
N ASP A 333 25.54 2.94 -7.57
CA ASP A 333 26.07 3.71 -8.70
C ASP A 333 26.63 5.05 -8.24
N GLU A 334 25.98 5.69 -7.27
CA GLU A 334 26.48 6.95 -6.70
C GLU A 334 27.77 6.75 -5.92
N TYR A 335 27.88 5.66 -5.14
CA TYR A 335 29.14 5.26 -4.53
C TYR A 335 30.24 5.07 -5.59
N TYR A 336 29.93 4.38 -6.69
CA TYR A 336 30.88 4.17 -7.77
C TYR A 336 31.32 5.49 -8.43
N LYS A 337 30.38 6.42 -8.68
CA LYS A 337 30.69 7.74 -9.25
C LYS A 337 31.61 8.55 -8.34
N VAL A 338 31.32 8.61 -7.04
CA VAL A 338 32.15 9.33 -6.06
C VAL A 338 33.55 8.71 -5.98
N ASN A 339 33.63 7.39 -5.96
CA ASN A 339 34.91 6.68 -5.96
C ASN A 339 35.75 7.02 -7.21
N LYS A 340 35.14 7.01 -8.39
CA LYS A 340 35.83 7.31 -9.66
C LYS A 340 36.32 8.76 -9.75
N LEU A 341 35.54 9.70 -9.24
CA LEU A 341 35.95 11.10 -9.13
C LEU A 341 37.19 11.22 -8.25
N ARG A 342 37.18 10.59 -7.08
CA ARG A 342 38.31 10.63 -6.15
C ARG A 342 39.56 9.94 -6.68
N GLU A 343 39.39 8.83 -7.41
CA GLU A 343 40.49 8.15 -8.11
C GLU A 343 41.17 9.09 -9.12
N THR A 344 40.37 9.87 -9.84
CA THR A 344 40.88 10.86 -10.81
C THR A 344 41.61 11.99 -10.10
N GLU A 345 41.03 12.55 -9.03
CA GLU A 345 41.64 13.62 -8.21
C GLU A 345 43.00 13.19 -7.63
N LEU A 346 43.09 11.97 -7.10
CA LEU A 346 44.33 11.42 -6.55
C LEU A 346 45.37 11.16 -7.65
N SER A 347 44.95 10.67 -8.82
CA SER A 347 45.85 10.49 -9.96
C SER A 347 46.45 11.82 -10.43
N ASP A 348 45.64 12.88 -10.48
CA ASP A 348 46.09 14.23 -10.84
C ASP A 348 47.04 14.80 -9.78
N GLU A 349 46.78 14.58 -8.50
CA GLU A 349 47.63 15.03 -7.40
C GLU A 349 49.00 14.32 -7.41
N ILE A 350 49.00 13.00 -7.61
CA ILE A 350 50.25 12.23 -7.77
C ILE A 350 51.04 12.75 -8.96
N SER A 351 50.38 12.98 -10.10
CA SER A 351 51.04 13.49 -11.32
C SER A 351 51.61 14.92 -11.16
N ARG A 352 51.15 15.69 -10.16
CA ARG A 352 51.71 17.01 -9.82
C ARG A 352 52.89 16.91 -8.86
N LEU A 353 53.01 15.81 -8.13
CA LEU A 353 54.07 15.56 -7.15
C LEU A 353 55.28 14.81 -7.74
N THR A 354 55.06 14.04 -8.80
CA THR A 354 56.09 13.41 -9.66
C THR A 354 56.49 14.32 -10.79
#